data_AF-A0A958KKU6-F1
#
_entry.id   AF-A0A958KKU6-F1
#
_cell.length_a   1.000
_cell.length_b   1.000
_cell.length_c   1.000
_cell.angle_alpha   90.00
_cell.angle_beta   90.00
_cell.angle_gamma   90.00
#
_symmetry.space_group_name_H-M   'P 1'
#
loop_
_entity.id
_entity.type
_entity.pdbx_description
1 polymer ?
#
loop_
_entity_poly.entity_id
_entity_poly.type
_entity_poly.pdbx_seq_one_letter_code
_entity_poly.pdbx_strand_id
1 'polypeptide(L)' 'MARPFYPHEADDPDLDWLISNFLYERPDYFPVDSGMLPLVLIPVTDGFEPLDPEHVDMPVTEFYEEESE' A
#
# COMPACT_ATOMS: atom_id res chain seq x y z
N MET A 1 13.15 -5.83 18.68
CA MET A 1 11.90 -5.05 18.69
C MET A 1 11.41 -5.01 17.25
N ALA A 2 10.35 -5.74 16.92
CA ALA A 2 9.79 -5.73 15.57
C ALA A 2 8.71 -4.63 15.52
N ARG A 3 9.12 -3.40 15.21
CA ARG A 3 8.15 -2.32 14.92
C ARG A 3 7.87 -2.31 13.42
N PRO A 4 6.62 -2.12 12.99
CA PRO A 4 6.31 -1.83 11.59
C PRO A 4 7.07 -0.57 11.15
N PHE A 5 7.51 -0.55 9.89
CA PHE A 5 8.23 0.59 9.32
C PHE A 5 7.27 1.38 8.45
N TYR A 6 7.20 2.70 8.64
CA TYR A 6 6.27 3.56 7.90
C TYR A 6 7.05 4.40 6.87
N PRO A 7 6.59 4.47 5.61
CA PRO A 7 7.30 5.19 4.55
C PRO A 7 7.57 6.67 4.89
N HIS A 8 6.60 7.33 5.53
CA HIS A 8 6.72 8.74 5.93
C HIS A 8 7.67 9.00 7.10
N GLU A 9 8.01 7.98 7.89
CA GLU A 9 8.99 8.12 8.98
C GLU A 9 10.42 7.95 8.47
N ALA A 10 10.58 7.44 7.24
CA ALA A 10 11.84 6.96 6.75
C ALA A 10 12.64 8.06 6.07
N ASP A 11 12.14 8.69 4.99
CA ASP A 11 12.95 9.48 4.04
C ASP A 11 14.40 8.95 3.94
N ASP A 12 14.55 7.62 3.97
CA ASP A 12 15.79 6.94 4.27
C ASP A 12 16.31 6.34 2.96
N PRO A 13 17.41 6.88 2.40
CA PRO A 13 17.96 6.39 1.15
C PRO A 13 18.39 4.91 1.23
N ASP A 14 18.70 4.40 2.42
CA ASP A 14 19.06 3.00 2.61
C ASP A 14 17.82 2.09 2.47
N LEU A 15 16.65 2.57 2.90
CA LEU A 15 15.39 1.85 2.72
C LEU A 15 15.00 1.79 1.24
N ASP A 16 15.10 2.91 0.53
CA ASP A 16 14.81 2.98 -0.90
C ASP A 16 15.70 2.01 -1.69
N TRP A 17 16.98 1.93 -1.33
CA TRP A 17 17.90 0.96 -1.90
C TRP A 17 17.50 -0.49 -1.59
N LEU A 18 17.11 -0.79 -0.35
CA LEU A 18 16.69 -2.13 0.06
C LEU A 18 15.44 -2.59 -0.70
N ILE A 19 14.43 -1.72 -0.81
CA ILE A 19 13.20 -1.99 -1.57
C ILE A 19 13.55 -2.20 -3.04
N SER A 20 14.37 -1.32 -3.61
CA SER A 20 14.78 -1.40 -5.02
C SER A 20 15.51 -2.71 -5.34
N ASN A 21 16.43 -3.13 -4.48
CA ASN A 21 17.12 -4.41 -4.63
C ASN A 21 16.19 -5.61 -4.49
N PHE A 22 15.28 -5.58 -3.51
CA PHE A 22 14.30 -6.65 -3.33
C PHE A 22 13.41 -6.80 -4.58
N LEU A 23 12.90 -5.69 -5.11
CA LEU A 23 12.05 -5.69 -6.32
C LEU A 23 12.82 -6.09 -7.57
N TYR A 24 14.13 -5.78 -7.64
CA TYR A 24 14.99 -6.25 -8.71
C TYR A 24 15.13 -7.78 -8.70
N GLU A 25 15.28 -8.39 -7.51
CA GLU A 25 15.35 -9.85 -7.37
C GLU A 25 13.98 -10.53 -7.50
N ARG A 26 12.91 -9.83 -7.12
CA ARG A 26 11.52 -10.36 -7.05
C ARG A 26 10.56 -9.38 -7.73
N PRO A 27 10.52 -9.39 -9.09
CA PRO A 27 9.67 -8.48 -9.85
C PRO A 27 8.17 -8.82 -9.75
N ASP A 28 7.83 -9.95 -9.13
CA ASP A 28 6.48 -10.40 -8.81
C ASP A 28 5.91 -9.73 -7.56
N TYR A 29 6.55 -8.71 -6.99
CA TYR A 29 6.03 -7.95 -5.86
C TYR A 29 5.80 -6.50 -6.26
N PHE A 30 4.82 -5.86 -5.62
CA PHE A 30 4.61 -4.42 -5.73
C PHE A 30 4.52 -3.77 -4.35
N PRO A 31 5.11 -2.57 -4.16
CA PRO A 31 4.98 -1.81 -2.92
C PRO A 31 3.61 -1.14 -2.84
N VAL A 32 2.97 -1.22 -1.67
CA VAL A 32 1.80 -0.42 -1.35
C VAL A 32 2.28 0.90 -0.75
N ASP A 33 2.24 1.94 -1.55
CA ASP A 33 2.50 3.30 -1.10
C ASP A 33 1.20 3.90 -0.53
N SER A 34 0.99 3.70 0.77
CA SER A 34 -0.04 4.41 1.52
C SER A 34 0.65 5.08 2.69
N GLY A 35 0.68 6.42 2.70
CA GLY A 35 1.39 7.20 3.72
C GLY A 35 0.94 6.90 5.15
N MET A 36 -0.22 6.27 5.37
CA MET A 36 -0.75 5.91 6.69
C MET A 36 -0.54 4.44 7.07
N LEU A 37 -0.04 3.62 6.16
CA LEU A 37 0.21 2.20 6.39
C LEU A 37 1.71 1.94 6.52
N PRO A 38 2.10 0.88 7.24
CA PRO A 38 3.47 0.40 7.17
C PRO A 38 3.79 -0.02 5.74
N LEU A 39 5.08 -0.01 5.38
CA LEU A 39 5.55 -0.52 4.11
C LEU A 39 5.17 -2.00 3.96
N VAL A 40 4.32 -2.30 2.99
CA VAL A 40 3.89 -3.66 2.65
C VAL A 40 4.26 -3.94 1.19
N LEU A 41 4.86 -5.11 0.96
CA LEU A 41 5.12 -5.66 -0.38
C LEU A 41 4.14 -6.81 -0.62
N ILE A 42 3.31 -6.67 -1.66
CA ILE A 42 2.29 -7.67 -2.00
C ILE A 42 2.77 -8.47 -3.21
N PRO A 43 2.75 -9.82 -3.16
CA PRO A 43 3.02 -10.65 -4.32
C PRO A 43 1.87 -10.54 -5.34
N VAL A 44 2.22 -10.46 -6.62
CA VAL A 44 1.33 -10.52 -7.76
C VAL A 44 0.92 -11.98 -7.93
N THR A 45 -0.26 -12.33 -7.42
CA THR A 45 -0.92 -13.60 -7.73
C THR A 45 -1.75 -13.43 -9.00
N ASP A 46 -1.88 -14.48 -9.82
CA ASP A 46 -2.66 -14.54 -11.10
C ASP A 46 -4.17 -14.19 -11.01
N GLY A 47 -4.64 -13.60 -9.90
CA GLY A 47 -6.00 -13.11 -9.70
C GLY A 47 -6.12 -11.61 -9.44
N PHE A 48 -5.04 -10.84 -9.57
CA PHE A 48 -5.09 -9.37 -9.53
C PHE A 48 -5.55 -8.84 -10.89
N GLU A 49 -6.85 -8.92 -11.15
CA GLU A 49 -7.42 -8.11 -12.24
C GLU A 49 -7.31 -6.64 -11.83
N PRO A 50 -6.73 -5.75 -12.66
CA PRO A 50 -6.77 -4.33 -12.39
C PRO A 50 -8.24 -3.93 -12.27
N LEU A 51 -8.63 -3.35 -11.12
CA LEU A 51 -9.96 -2.80 -10.95
C LEU A 51 -10.20 -1.81 -12.08
N ASP A 52 -11.08 -2.17 -13.01
CA ASP A 52 -11.54 -1.25 -14.03
C ASP A 52 -12.21 -0.06 -13.31
N PRO A 53 -11.65 1.16 -13.40
CA PRO A 53 -12.19 2.32 -12.71
C PRO A 53 -13.63 2.64 -13.15
N GLU A 54 -14.10 2.10 -14.29
CA GLU A 54 -15.50 2.24 -14.75
C GLU A 54 -16.47 1.24 -14.07
N HIS A 55 -15.98 0.21 -13.38
CA HIS A 55 -16.78 -0.84 -12.73
C HIS A 55 -16.69 -0.83 -11.19
N VAL A 56 -16.08 0.20 -10.59
CA VAL A 56 -16.12 0.42 -9.13
C VAL A 56 -17.50 0.99 -8.76
N ASP A 57 -18.53 0.16 -8.83
CA ASP A 57 -19.83 0.39 -8.19
C ASP A 57 -19.70 0.03 -6.71
N MET A 58 -18.76 0.70 -6.02
CA MET A 58 -18.76 0.68 -4.57
C MET A 58 -19.91 1.59 -4.15
N PRO A 59 -20.86 1.13 -3.32
CA PRO A 59 -21.66 2.09 -2.59
C PRO A 59 -20.65 2.91 -1.80
N VAL A 60 -20.52 4.18 -2.14
CA VAL A 60 -19.94 5.16 -1.23
C VAL A 60 -20.83 5.05 0.01
N THR A 61 -20.43 4.25 0.99
CA THR A 61 -20.93 4.39 2.34
C THR A 61 -20.35 5.73 2.77
N GLU A 62 -21.08 6.77 2.41
CA GLU A 62 -21.02 8.06 3.05
C GLU A 62 -21.23 7.77 4.53
N PHE A 63 -20.14 7.68 5.27
CA PHE A 63 -20.18 7.87 6.71
C PHE A 63 -20.45 9.36 6.91
N TYR A 64 -21.70 9.77 6.69
CA TYR A 64 -22.20 11.06 7.13
C TYR A 64 -22.26 11.04 8.66
N GLU A 65 -21.50 11.96 9.23
CA GLU A 65 -21.66 12.68 10.48
C GLU A 65 -22.76 12.19 11.44
N GLU A 66 -22.33 11.68 12.60
CA GLU A 66 -23.14 11.74 13.81
C GLU A 66 -22.22 12.08 15.00
N GLU A 67 -21.82 13.35 15.10
CA GLU A 67 -21.55 13.94 16.42
C GLU A 67 -22.66 14.96 16.69
N SER A 68 -23.69 14.45 17.35
CA SER A 68 -24.67 15.22 18.06
C SER A 68 -24.14 15.47 19.48
N GLU A 69 -24.02 16.75 19.86
CA GLU A 69 -24.44 17.33 21.16
C GLU A 69 -24.22 18.85 21.20
#